data_AF-A0A8T4NVL9-F1
#
_entry.id   AF-A0A8T4NVL9-F1
#
_cell.length_a   1.000
_cell.length_b   1.000
_cell.length_c   1.000
_cell.angle_alpha   90.00
_cell.angle_beta   90.00
_cell.angle_gamma   90.00
#
_symmetry.space_group_name_H-M   'P 1'
#
loop_
_entity.id
_entity.type
_entity.pdbx_description
1 polymer ?
#
loop_
_entity_poly.entity_id
_entity_poly.type
_entity_poly.pdbx_seq_one_letter_code
_entity_poly.pdbx_strand_id
1 'polypeptide(L)'
;MSSDKKIVAAMLIEVLGKPAEHLIVTLEDILSKIASEKGISIISKNINQPVEMASQKGFFTDFAEIELEVPDVATLILLMFKYMPSHIEILSPSDLSIKSFDLNKILNDLTLRLHKYDEVTRIVQMEKTILERKLREMLKKEKTEQEEKKD
;
A
#
# COMPACT_ATOMS: atom_id res chain seq x y z
N MET A 1 15.38 -1.92 35.57
CA MET A 1 14.96 -3.14 34.86
C MET A 1 13.60 -2.87 34.25
N SER A 2 13.56 -2.45 33.00
CA SER A 2 12.33 -2.46 32.21
C SER A 2 12.40 -3.76 31.41
N SER A 3 11.50 -4.72 31.63
CA SER A 3 11.36 -5.80 30.66
C SER A 3 10.95 -5.12 29.35
N ASP A 4 11.74 -5.27 28.29
CA ASP A 4 11.38 -4.82 26.95
C ASP A 4 10.10 -5.55 26.53
N LYS A 5 8.94 -4.96 26.84
CA LYS A 5 7.66 -5.50 26.42
C LYS A 5 7.57 -5.26 24.93
N LYS A 6 7.74 -6.35 24.18
CA LYS A 6 7.51 -6.36 22.75
C LYS A 6 6.07 -5.96 22.47
N ILE A 7 5.88 -5.34 21.32
CA ILE A 7 4.56 -4.89 20.87
C ILE A 7 3.96 -6.02 20.04
N VAL A 8 2.72 -6.35 20.35
CA VAL A 8 1.91 -7.26 19.54
C VAL A 8 0.94 -6.41 18.73
N ALA A 9 0.94 -6.61 17.42
CA ALA A 9 0.08 -5.88 16.50
C ALA A 9 -0.56 -6.82 15.48
N ALA A 10 -1.76 -6.48 15.05
CA ALA A 10 -2.40 -7.07 13.87
C ALA A 10 -2.17 -6.15 12.67
N MET A 11 -1.90 -6.74 11.50
CA MET A 11 -1.85 -6.03 10.22
C MET A 11 -2.71 -6.74 9.18
N LEU A 12 -3.36 -5.96 8.34
CA LEU A 12 -4.05 -6.45 7.15
C LEU A 12 -3.26 -6.01 5.91
N ILE A 13 -2.78 -6.99 5.15
CA ILE A 13 -2.07 -6.78 3.88
C ILE A 13 -3.04 -7.10 2.76
N GLU A 14 -3.28 -6.14 1.87
CA GLU A 14 -4.16 -6.30 0.73
C GLU A 14 -3.35 -6.25 -0.58
N VAL A 15 -3.69 -7.13 -1.51
CA VAL A 15 -3.16 -7.11 -2.87
C VAL A 15 -4.31 -7.10 -3.87
N LEU A 16 -4.11 -6.38 -4.97
CA LEU A 16 -5.07 -6.26 -6.05
C LEU A 16 -4.38 -6.55 -7.37
N GLY A 17 -5.01 -7.36 -8.21
CA GLY A 17 -4.42 -7.71 -9.49
C GLY A 17 -5.17 -8.75 -10.31
N LYS A 18 -4.43 -9.31 -11.26
CA LYS A 18 -4.89 -10.38 -12.16
C LYS A 18 -3.70 -11.23 -12.63
N PRO A 19 -3.87 -12.54 -12.86
CA PRO A 19 -5.05 -13.36 -12.53
C PRO A 19 -5.07 -13.74 -11.04
N ALA A 20 -6.21 -14.22 -10.53
CA ALA A 20 -6.47 -14.48 -9.11
C ALA A 20 -5.39 -15.36 -8.44
N GLU A 21 -4.86 -16.35 -9.16
CA GLU A 21 -3.91 -17.34 -8.65
C GLU A 21 -2.55 -16.71 -8.28
N HIS A 22 -2.20 -15.57 -8.87
CA HIS A 22 -0.95 -14.86 -8.57
C HIS A 22 -1.05 -14.00 -7.31
N LEU A 23 -2.25 -13.71 -6.80
CA LEU A 23 -2.42 -12.87 -5.62
C LEU A 23 -1.98 -13.60 -4.36
N ILE A 24 -2.36 -14.88 -4.21
CA ILE A 24 -1.96 -15.72 -3.07
C ILE A 24 -0.43 -15.84 -2.98
N VAL A 25 0.23 -16.13 -4.12
CA VAL A 25 1.70 -16.23 -4.18
C VAL A 25 2.35 -14.89 -3.79
N THR A 26 1.80 -13.78 -4.27
CA THR A 26 2.29 -12.44 -3.93
C THR A 26 2.15 -12.14 -2.43
N LEU A 27 1.03 -12.50 -1.83
CA LEU A 27 0.82 -12.36 -0.38
C LEU A 27 1.82 -13.21 0.39
N GLU A 28 1.97 -14.49 0.06
CA GLU A 28 2.94 -15.37 0.72
C GLU A 28 4.38 -14.82 0.61
N ASP A 29 4.76 -14.28 -0.55
CA ASP A 29 6.07 -13.62 -0.73
C ASP A 29 6.23 -12.38 0.16
N ILE A 30 5.18 -11.57 0.30
CA ILE A 30 5.19 -10.40 1.20
C ILE A 30 5.32 -10.88 2.65
N LEU A 31 4.54 -11.86 3.07
CA LEU A 31 4.58 -12.41 4.43
C LEU A 31 5.94 -13.05 4.74
N SER A 32 6.53 -13.77 3.80
CA SER A 32 7.87 -14.34 3.94
C SER A 32 8.93 -13.24 4.10
N LYS A 33 8.80 -12.12 3.38
CA LYS A 33 9.70 -10.98 3.54
C LYS A 33 9.54 -10.33 4.91
N ILE A 34 8.30 -10.15 5.40
CA ILE A 34 8.03 -9.64 6.76
C ILE A 34 8.65 -10.56 7.81
N ALA A 35 8.46 -11.88 7.69
CA ALA A 35 9.03 -12.86 8.61
C ALA A 35 10.57 -12.89 8.61
N SER A 36 11.20 -12.45 7.51
CA SER A 36 12.65 -12.38 7.38
C SER A 36 13.25 -11.10 7.97
N GLU A 37 12.43 -10.14 8.38
CA GLU A 37 12.90 -8.90 8.98
C GLU A 37 13.45 -9.15 10.39
N LYS A 38 14.53 -8.46 10.73
CA LYS A 38 15.21 -8.64 12.01
C LYS A 38 14.31 -8.22 13.18
N GLY A 39 14.12 -9.13 14.13
CA GLY A 39 13.40 -8.87 15.37
C GLY A 39 11.88 -9.01 15.27
N ILE A 40 11.37 -9.49 14.14
CA ILE A 40 9.94 -9.68 13.91
C ILE A 40 9.60 -11.16 14.00
N SER A 41 8.48 -11.46 14.67
CA SER A 41 7.94 -12.81 14.76
C SER A 41 6.47 -12.80 14.37
N ILE A 42 6.09 -13.56 13.36
CA ILE A 42 4.68 -13.77 13.03
C ILE A 42 4.09 -14.77 14.03
N ILE A 43 3.05 -14.36 14.75
CA ILE A 43 2.31 -15.18 15.73
C ILE A 43 1.26 -16.02 15.02
N SER A 44 0.50 -15.39 14.13
CA SER A 44 -0.55 -16.04 13.34
C SER A 44 -0.64 -15.40 11.96
N LYS A 45 -1.06 -16.20 10.97
CA LYS A 45 -1.37 -15.73 9.61
C LYS A 45 -2.65 -16.40 9.12
N ASN A 46 -3.52 -15.61 8.50
CA ASN A 46 -4.71 -16.07 7.81
C ASN A 46 -4.76 -15.40 6.44
N ILE A 47 -4.70 -16.20 5.37
CA ILE A 47 -4.79 -15.72 3.98
C ILE A 47 -6.16 -16.11 3.47
N ASN A 48 -6.91 -15.12 3.00
CA ASN A 48 -8.25 -15.35 2.45
C ASN A 48 -8.17 -15.82 0.99
N GLN A 49 -9.33 -16.10 0.40
CA GLN A 49 -9.38 -16.42 -1.03
C GLN A 49 -9.58 -15.14 -1.84
N PRO A 50 -8.93 -15.00 -3.01
CA PRO A 50 -9.16 -13.87 -3.90
C PRO A 50 -10.63 -13.73 -4.28
N VAL A 51 -11.17 -12.52 -4.12
CA VAL A 51 -12.55 -12.17 -4.47
C VAL A 51 -12.54 -11.22 -5.67
N GLU A 52 -13.41 -11.46 -6.64
CA GLU A 52 -13.58 -10.55 -7.78
C GLU A 52 -14.16 -9.21 -7.32
N MET A 53 -13.58 -8.12 -7.80
CA MET A 53 -14.00 -6.77 -7.43
C MET A 53 -15.33 -6.40 -8.08
N ALA A 54 -16.28 -5.93 -7.28
CA ALA A 54 -17.57 -5.44 -7.77
C ALA A 54 -17.42 -4.22 -8.73
N SER A 55 -16.40 -3.39 -8.52
CA SER A 55 -16.17 -2.18 -9.31
C SER A 55 -15.51 -2.45 -10.66
N GLN A 56 -14.84 -3.59 -10.84
CA GLN A 56 -14.03 -3.84 -12.03
C GLN A 56 -13.93 -5.34 -12.34
N LYS A 57 -14.68 -5.77 -13.36
CA LYS A 57 -14.70 -7.16 -13.82
C LYS A 57 -13.30 -7.64 -14.25
N GLY A 58 -12.92 -8.84 -13.82
CA GLY A 58 -11.63 -9.46 -14.10
C GLY A 58 -10.47 -8.97 -13.24
N PHE A 59 -10.73 -8.11 -12.24
CA PHE A 59 -9.79 -7.78 -11.18
C PHE A 59 -10.19 -8.48 -9.89
N PHE A 60 -9.19 -8.95 -9.17
CA PHE A 60 -9.36 -9.64 -7.91
C PHE A 60 -8.65 -8.86 -6.81
N THR A 61 -9.18 -8.94 -5.60
CA THR A 61 -8.50 -8.52 -4.37
C THR A 61 -8.36 -9.72 -3.46
N ASP A 62 -7.26 -9.78 -2.72
CA ASP A 62 -7.02 -10.77 -1.69
C ASP A 62 -6.36 -10.09 -0.49
N PHE A 63 -6.60 -10.63 0.70
CA PHE A 63 -6.09 -10.05 1.93
C PHE A 63 -5.56 -11.12 2.90
N ALA A 64 -4.42 -10.81 3.49
CA ALA A 64 -3.83 -11.57 4.58
C ALA A 64 -3.91 -10.78 5.89
N GLU A 65 -4.47 -11.42 6.90
CA GLU A 65 -4.45 -10.95 8.28
C GLU A 65 -3.29 -11.63 9.00
N ILE A 66 -2.43 -10.83 9.62
CA ILE A 66 -1.31 -11.33 10.40
C ILE A 66 -1.26 -10.69 11.77
N GLU A 67 -0.98 -11.49 12.79
CA GLU A 67 -0.54 -10.99 14.09
C GLU A 67 0.96 -11.18 14.20
N LEU A 68 1.64 -10.16 14.69
CA LEU A 68 3.09 -10.15 14.78
C LEU A 68 3.58 -9.47 16.06
N GLU A 69 4.75 -9.91 16.48
CA GLU A 69 5.50 -9.35 17.58
C GLU A 69 6.68 -8.54 17.04
N VAL A 70 6.81 -7.28 17.46
CA VAL A 70 7.89 -6.36 17.10
C VAL A 70 8.58 -5.79 18.34
N PRO A 71 9.86 -5.39 18.25
CA PRO A 71 10.62 -4.97 19.42
C PRO A 71 10.20 -3.57 19.92
N ASP A 72 9.81 -2.68 19.01
CA ASP A 72 9.51 -1.28 19.32
C ASP A 72 8.59 -0.63 18.27
N VAL A 73 8.05 0.54 18.63
CA VAL A 73 7.12 1.30 17.77
C VAL A 73 7.79 1.76 16.48
N ALA A 74 9.08 2.07 16.51
CA ALA A 74 9.81 2.50 15.32
C ALA A 74 9.89 1.38 14.28
N THR A 75 10.08 0.14 14.71
CA THR A 75 10.07 -1.05 13.86
C THR A 75 8.68 -1.29 13.27
N LEU A 76 7.62 -1.15 14.08
CA LEU A 76 6.23 -1.25 13.60
C LEU A 76 5.93 -0.23 12.49
N ILE A 77 6.35 1.02 12.68
CA ILE A 77 6.15 2.10 11.70
C ILE A 77 7.01 1.87 10.45
N LEU A 78 8.21 1.32 10.59
CA LEU A 78 9.03 0.93 9.45
C LEU A 78 8.34 -0.14 8.60
N LEU A 79 7.72 -1.15 9.24
CA LEU A 79 6.90 -2.13 8.54
C LEU A 79 5.72 -1.49 7.81
N MET A 80 5.01 -0.58 8.49
CA MET A 80 3.91 0.17 7.89
C MET A 80 4.37 0.91 6.62
N PHE A 81 5.51 1.58 6.65
CA PHE A 81 6.04 2.30 5.48
C PHE A 81 6.63 1.41 4.39
N LYS A 82 7.08 0.20 4.72
CA LYS A 82 7.72 -0.72 3.77
C LYS A 82 6.69 -1.58 3.05
N TYR A 83 5.70 -2.08 3.78
CA TYR A 83 4.71 -3.03 3.28
C TYR A 83 3.33 -2.42 3.07
N MET A 84 3.11 -1.18 3.53
CA MET A 84 1.88 -0.40 3.31
C MET A 84 0.61 -1.22 3.59
N PRO A 85 0.45 -1.77 4.82
CA PRO A 85 -0.76 -2.48 5.17
C PRO A 85 -1.98 -1.55 5.03
N SER A 86 -3.12 -2.11 4.66
CA SER A 86 -4.38 -1.36 4.62
C SER A 86 -4.94 -1.11 6.03
N HIS A 87 -4.54 -1.93 7.01
CA HIS A 87 -4.90 -1.75 8.42
C HIS A 87 -3.78 -2.17 9.37
N ILE A 88 -3.68 -1.47 10.50
CA ILE A 88 -2.77 -1.79 11.59
C ILE A 88 -3.44 -1.53 12.94
N GLU A 89 -3.35 -2.48 13.87
CA GLU A 89 -3.91 -2.39 15.21
C GLU A 89 -2.89 -2.88 16.24
N ILE A 90 -2.70 -2.13 17.32
CA ILE A 90 -1.80 -2.52 18.42
C ILE A 90 -2.64 -3.25 19.46
N LEU A 91 -2.36 -4.53 19.66
CA LEU A 91 -3.07 -5.40 20.60
C LEU A 91 -2.47 -5.32 22.01
N SER A 92 -1.16 -5.10 22.11
CA SER A 92 -0.46 -4.94 23.39
C SER A 92 0.89 -4.25 23.18
N PRO A 93 1.40 -3.46 24.16
CA PRO A 93 0.73 -3.07 25.41
C PRO A 93 -0.34 -1.98 25.19
N SER A 94 -1.16 -1.70 26.21
CA SER A 94 -2.16 -0.61 26.20
C SER A 94 -1.55 0.78 26.05
N ASP A 95 -0.34 0.95 26.60
CA ASP A 95 0.35 2.23 26.68
C ASP A 95 1.70 2.14 25.99
N LEU A 96 1.99 3.11 25.12
CA LEU A 96 3.26 3.20 24.41
C LEU A 96 4.01 4.44 24.86
N SER A 97 5.29 4.27 25.19
CA SER A 97 6.19 5.38 25.49
C SER A 97 7.20 5.52 24.36
N ILE A 98 7.16 6.65 23.66
CA ILE A 98 8.05 6.96 22.53
C ILE A 98 8.90 8.17 22.91
N LYS A 99 10.22 8.09 22.68
CA LYS A 99 11.11 9.24 22.90
C LYS A 99 10.83 10.30 21.84
N SER A 100 10.87 11.58 22.23
CA SER A 100 10.65 12.70 21.29
C SER A 100 11.59 12.67 20.09
N PHE A 101 12.84 12.22 20.27
CA PHE A 101 13.80 12.05 19.18
C PHE A 101 13.32 11.05 18.12
N ASP A 102 12.84 9.87 18.54
CA ASP A 102 12.36 8.83 17.64
C ASP A 102 11.04 9.25 16.97
N LEU A 103 10.14 9.88 17.74
CA LEU A 103 8.90 10.44 17.20
C LEU A 103 9.17 11.53 16.15
N ASN A 104 10.12 12.43 16.40
CA ASN A 104 10.50 13.45 15.43
C ASN A 104 11.01 12.83 14.12
N LYS A 105 11.81 11.76 14.20
CA LYS A 105 12.27 11.03 13.02
C LYS A 105 11.10 10.45 12.23
N ILE A 106 10.17 9.77 12.91
CA ILE A 106 8.95 9.22 12.32
C ILE A 106 8.13 10.32 11.62
N LEU A 107 7.90 11.44 12.29
CA LEU A 107 7.09 12.55 11.77
C LEU A 107 7.74 13.20 10.54
N ASN A 108 9.07 13.35 10.53
CA ASN A 108 9.80 13.86 9.38
C ASN A 108 9.75 12.88 8.20
N ASP A 109 9.94 11.58 8.43
CA ASP A 109 9.86 10.56 7.38
C ASP A 109 8.45 10.47 6.79
N LEU A 110 7.41 10.56 7.64
CA LEU A 110 6.02 10.64 7.20
C LEU A 110 5.78 11.86 6.33
N THR A 111 6.21 13.04 6.80
CA THR A 111 6.05 14.31 6.09
C THR A 111 6.73 14.27 4.72
N LEU A 112 7.96 13.73 4.66
CA LEU A 112 8.69 13.58 3.39
C LEU A 112 7.96 12.65 2.41
N ARG A 113 7.41 11.53 2.88
CA ARG A 113 6.65 10.60 2.02
C ARG A 113 5.37 11.23 1.50
N LEU A 114 4.61 11.91 2.36
CA LEU A 114 3.39 12.61 1.97
C LEU A 114 3.67 13.70 0.92
N HIS A 115 4.72 14.51 1.13
CA HIS A 115 5.11 15.52 0.14
C HIS A 115 5.50 14.92 -1.21
N LYS A 116 6.24 13.81 -1.22
CA LYS A 116 6.59 13.11 -2.47
C LYS A 116 5.36 12.54 -3.18
N TYR A 117 4.41 11.94 -2.45
CA TYR A 117 3.17 11.44 -3.06
C TYR A 117 2.33 12.54 -3.66
N ASP A 118 2.23 13.68 -2.98
CA ASP A 118 1.53 14.86 -3.44
C ASP A 118 2.18 15.46 -4.71
N GLU A 119 3.52 15.50 -4.76
CA GLU A 119 4.26 15.89 -5.97
C GLU A 119 3.98 14.96 -7.16
N VAL A 120 4.10 13.65 -6.98
CA VAL A 120 3.81 12.66 -8.03
C VAL A 120 2.36 12.78 -8.51
N THR A 121 1.41 12.95 -7.59
CA THR A 121 -0.01 13.10 -7.92
C THR A 121 -0.26 14.34 -8.78
N ARG A 122 0.35 15.48 -8.44
CA ARG A 122 0.25 16.71 -9.25
C ARG A 122 0.78 16.51 -10.66
N ILE A 123 1.96 15.88 -10.80
CA ILE A 123 2.56 15.59 -12.11
C ILE A 123 1.61 14.73 -12.94
N VAL A 124 1.10 13.64 -12.38
CA VAL A 124 0.16 12.73 -13.07
C VAL A 124 -1.13 13.45 -13.47
N GLN A 125 -1.68 14.32 -12.62
CA GLN A 125 -2.87 15.12 -12.95
C GLN A 125 -2.61 16.09 -14.11
N MET A 126 -1.44 16.73 -14.14
CA MET A 126 -1.05 17.62 -15.23
C MET A 126 -0.88 16.84 -16.55
N GLU A 127 -0.15 15.72 -16.51
CA GLU A 127 0.05 14.85 -17.67
C GLU A 127 -1.27 14.32 -18.22
N LYS A 128 -2.17 13.84 -17.34
CA LYS A 128 -3.52 13.42 -17.71
C LYS A 128 -4.28 14.53 -18.43
N THR A 129 -4.24 15.75 -17.90
CA THR A 129 -4.91 16.90 -18.52
C THR A 129 -4.36 17.20 -19.92
N ILE A 130 -3.04 17.13 -20.10
CA ILE A 130 -2.38 17.33 -21.41
C ILE A 130 -2.78 16.21 -22.39
N LEU A 131 -2.78 14.96 -21.94
CA LEU A 131 -3.15 13.80 -22.76
C LEU A 131 -4.61 13.89 -23.20
N GLU A 132 -5.53 14.21 -22.29
CA GLU A 132 -6.95 14.39 -22.62
C GLU A 132 -7.20 15.52 -23.62
N ARG A 133 -6.41 16.60 -23.57
CA ARG A 133 -6.48 17.68 -24.55
C ARG A 133 -6.00 17.20 -25.92
N LYS A 134 -4.83 16.57 -26.01
CA LYS A 134 -4.29 16.04 -27.26
C LYS A 134 -5.21 15.01 -27.91
N LEU A 135 -5.78 14.11 -27.11
CA LEU A 135 -6.73 13.10 -27.61
C LEU A 135 -7.98 13.76 -28.23
N ARG A 136 -8.53 14.80 -27.58
CA ARG A 136 -9.66 15.56 -28.12
C ARG A 136 -9.33 16.27 -29.43
N GLU A 137 -8.12 16.83 -29.55
CA GLU A 137 -7.66 17.48 -30.79
C GLU A 137 -7.51 16.47 -31.94
N MET A 138 -6.95 15.28 -31.68
CA MET A 138 -6.80 14.22 -32.69
C MET A 138 -8.15 13.70 -33.17
N LEU A 139 -9.08 13.40 -32.26
CA LEU A 139 -10.42 12.92 -32.60
C LEU A 139 -11.23 13.96 -33.41
N LYS A 140 -11.00 15.26 -33.19
CA LYS A 140 -11.61 16.31 -34.02
C LYS A 140 -11.04 16.31 -35.43
N LYS A 141 -9.72 16.21 -35.59
CA LYS A 141 -9.06 16.16 -36.90
C LYS A 141 -9.51 14.96 -37.72
N GLU A 142 -9.57 13.77 -37.12
CA GLU A 142 -10.03 12.56 -37.82
C GLU A 142 -11.48 12.67 -38.32
N LYS A 143 -12.37 13.35 -37.57
CA LYS A 143 -13.75 13.59 -38.02
C LYS A 143 -13.80 14.52 -39.22
N THR A 144 -13.06 15.62 -39.19
CA THR A 144 -12.98 16.57 -40.31
C THR A 144 -12.41 15.91 -41.57
N GLU A 145 -11.36 15.10 -41.44
CA GLU A 145 -10.76 14.37 -42.58
C GLU A 145 -11.66 13.26 -43.15
N GLN A 146 -12.60 12.71 -42.36
CA GLN A 146 -13.59 11.74 -42.83
C GLN A 146 -14.79 12.39 -43.54
N GLU A 147 -15.14 13.61 -43.15
CA GLU A 147 -16.18 14.42 -43.81
C GLU A 147 -15.68 14.90 -45.19
N GLU A 148 -14.43 15.38 -45.29
CA GLU A 148 -13.82 15.83 -46.54
C GLU A 148 -13.58 14.71 -47.58
N LYS A 149 -13.56 13.43 -47.17
CA LYS A 149 -13.39 12.28 -48.08
C LYS A 149 -14.71 11.69 -48.59
N LYS A 150 -15.86 12.16 -48.09
CA LYS A 150 -17.20 11.70 -48.49
C LYS A 150 -17.88 12.61 -49.52
N ASP A 151 -17.34 13.81 -49.71
CA ASP A 151 -17.71 14.76 -50.78
C ASP A 151 -16.77 14.60 -51.99
#